data_AF-A0A0V1KJ28-F1
#
_entry.id   AF-A0A0V1KJ28-F1
#
_cell.length_a   1.000
_cell.length_b   1.000
_cell.length_c   1.000
_cell.angle_alpha   90.00
_cell.angle_beta   90.00
_cell.angle_gamma   90.00
#
_symmetry.space_group_name_H-M   'P 1'
#
loop_
_entity.id
_entity.type
_entity.pdbx_description
1 polymer ?
#
loop_
_entity_poly.entity_id
_entity_poly.type
_entity_poly.pdbx_seq_one_letter_code
_entity_poly.pdbx_strand_id
1 'polypeptide(L)' 'MFDGDILQFKAFLDQFNAIVHRREDFEDVTKFVHLRSCLAGAALNAINGVETAAENYLAVV' A
#
# COMPACT_ATOMS: atom_id res chain seq x y z
N MET A 1 5.32 6.09 7.85
CA MET A 1 4.15 6.43 7.01
C MET A 1 4.69 7.16 5.79
N PHE A 2 4.34 6.74 4.59
CA PHE A 2 4.82 7.28 3.32
C PHE A 2 3.86 8.35 2.82
N ASP A 3 4.33 9.59 2.70
CA ASP A 3 3.50 10.74 2.35
C ASP A 3 3.46 11.05 0.84
N GLY A 4 4.33 10.42 0.06
CA GLY A 4 4.46 10.64 -1.38
C GLY A 4 5.86 11.08 -1.84
N ASP A 5 6.86 11.16 -0.95
CA ASP A 5 8.23 11.52 -1.33
C ASP A 5 8.86 10.48 -2.28
N ILE A 6 9.08 10.85 -3.53
CA ILE A 6 9.66 9.97 -4.56
C ILE A 6 11.04 9.42 -4.17
N LEU A 7 11.82 10.15 -3.36
CA LEU A 7 13.13 9.70 -2.89
C LEU A 7 13.02 8.54 -1.91
N GLN A 8 11.92 8.49 -1.14
CA GLN A 8 11.64 7.42 -0.18
C GLN A 8 10.79 6.30 -0.76
N PHE A 9 10.15 6.52 -1.93
CA PHE A 9 9.24 5.56 -2.55
C PHE A 9 9.87 4.18 -2.74
N LYS A 10 11.09 4.11 -3.25
CA LYS A 10 11.78 2.83 -3.46
C LYS A 10 11.99 2.08 -2.14
N ALA A 11 12.48 2.77 -1.11
CA ALA A 11 12.72 2.16 0.20
C ALA A 11 11.42 1.69 0.86
N PHE A 12 10.35 2.49 0.74
CA PHE A 12 9.01 2.13 1.18
C PHE A 12 8.50 0.87 0.47
N LEU A 13 8.55 0.85 -0.86
CA LEU A 13 8.04 -0.26 -1.67
C LEU A 13 8.83 -1.56 -1.42
N ASP A 14 10.16 -1.49 -1.29
CA ASP A 14 10.99 -2.66 -0.96
C ASP A 14 10.61 -3.26 0.42
N GLN A 15 10.40 -2.42 1.43
CA GLN A 15 9.96 -2.86 2.76
C GLN A 15 8.54 -3.44 2.74
N PHE A 16 7.60 -2.74 2.12
CA PHE A 16 6.22 -3.21 1.98
C PHE A 16 6.16 -4.55 1.26
N ASN A 17 6.96 -4.71 0.20
CA ASN A 17 7.02 -5.96 -0.55
C ASN A 17 7.55 -7.13 0.29
N ALA A 18 8.61 -6.90 1.05
CA ALA A 18 9.22 -7.93 1.88
C ALA A 18 8.33 -8.37 3.06
N ILE A 19 7.55 -7.44 3.63
CA ILE A 19 6.83 -7.67 4.90
C ILE A 19 5.34 -8.00 4.68
N VAL A 20 4.73 -7.49 3.61
CA VAL A 20 3.29 -7.59 3.35
C VAL A 20 2.99 -8.26 2.01
N HIS A 21 3.50 -7.72 0.89
CA HIS A 21 3.08 -8.19 -0.44
C HIS A 21 3.44 -9.65 -0.70
N ARG A 22 4.67 -10.05 -0.38
CA ARG A 22 5.19 -11.42 -0.57
C ARG A 22 4.61 -12.45 0.40
N ARG A 23 3.84 -12.03 1.40
CA ARG A 23 3.19 -12.97 2.32
C ARG A 23 1.94 -13.53 1.67
N GLU A 24 1.98 -14.81 1.33
CA GLU A 24 0.83 -15.55 0.81
C GLU A 24 -0.20 -15.84 1.91
N ASP A 25 0.20 -15.75 3.18
CA ASP A 25 -0.69 -15.89 4.35
C ASP A 25 -1.73 -14.76 4.47
N PHE A 26 -1.53 -13.65 3.75
CA PHE A 26 -2.41 -12.49 3.81
C PHE A 26 -3.29 -12.43 2.57
N GLU A 27 -4.60 -12.29 2.79
CA GLU A 27 -5.55 -11.95 1.75
C GLU A 27 -5.27 -10.55 1.20
N ASP A 28 -5.58 -10.33 -0.08
CA ASP A 28 -5.32 -9.06 -0.76
C ASP A 28 -6.01 -7.87 -0.09
N VAL A 29 -7.21 -8.06 0.48
CA VAL A 29 -7.88 -7.02 1.27
C VAL A 29 -7.08 -6.64 2.51
N THR A 30 -6.47 -7.60 3.19
CA THR A 30 -5.63 -7.37 4.37
C THR A 30 -4.34 -6.65 3.98
N LYS A 31 -3.74 -7.02 2.84
CA LYS A 31 -2.58 -6.32 2.28
C LYS A 31 -2.94 -4.87 1.91
N PHE A 32 -4.13 -4.64 1.37
CA PHE A 32 -4.59 -3.31 1.01
C PHE A 32 -4.86 -2.43 2.23
N VAL A 33 -5.51 -2.97 3.27
CA VAL A 33 -5.70 -2.26 4.55
C VAL A 33 -4.34 -1.85 5.13
N HIS A 34 -3.36 -2.76 5.14
CA HIS A 34 -2.01 -2.46 5.60
C HIS A 34 -1.33 -1.38 4.75
N LEU A 35 -1.42 -1.48 3.42
CA LEU A 35 -0.90 -0.46 2.51
C LEU A 35 -1.46 0.91 2.88
N ARG A 36 -2.79 1.03 2.98
CA ARG A 36 -3.48 2.29 3.29
C ARG A 36 -3.07 2.86 4.64
N SER A 37 -2.90 2.02 5.67
CA SER A 37 -2.38 2.43 6.97
C SER A 37 -0.93 2.92 6.94
N CYS A 38 -0.13 2.47 5.97
CA CYS A 38 1.23 2.94 5.79
C CYS A 38 1.33 4.26 5.01
N LEU A 39 0.27 4.73 4.35
CA LEU A 39 0.27 5.96 3.56
C LEU A 39 -0.20 7.17 4.36
N ALA A 40 0.36 8.34 4.08
CA ALA A 40 -0.03 9.64 4.60
C ALA A 40 -0.13 10.68 3.46
N GLY A 41 -0.56 11.89 3.78
CA GLY A 41 -0.42 13.05 2.90
C GLY A 41 -0.94 12.83 1.48
N ALA A 42 -0.10 13.16 0.50
CA ALA A 42 -0.45 13.06 -0.92
C ALA A 42 -0.63 11.60 -1.37
N ALA A 43 0.17 10.67 -0.84
CA ALA A 43 0.06 9.25 -1.19
C ALA A 43 -1.26 8.64 -0.68
N LEU A 44 -1.69 8.96 0.54
CA LEU A 44 -2.99 8.52 1.03
C LEU A 44 -4.13 9.14 0.23
N ASN A 45 -4.02 10.42 -0.09
CA ASN A 45 -5.02 11.13 -0.87
C ASN A 45 -5.19 10.54 -2.28
N ALA A 46 -4.12 10.04 -2.89
CA ALA A 46 -4.15 9.41 -4.21
C ALA A 46 -5.04 8.16 -4.28
N ILE A 47 -5.12 7.39 -3.19
CA ILE A 47 -5.90 6.15 -3.13
C ILE A 47 -7.21 6.27 -2.33
N ASN A 48 -7.53 7.47 -1.82
CA ASN A 48 -8.67 7.67 -0.94
C ASN A 48 -10.03 7.45 -1.64
N GLY A 49 -10.06 7.57 -2.97
CA GLY A 49 -11.24 7.26 -3.80
C GLY A 49 -11.39 5.79 -4.16
N VAL A 50 -10.42 4.93 -3.79
CA VAL A 50 -10.44 3.50 -4.09
C VAL A 50 -11.01 2.75 -2.90
N GLU A 51 -12.08 1.99 -3.12
CA GLU A 51 -12.66 1.15 -2.07
C GLU A 51 -11.67 0.06 -1.66
N THR A 52 -11.50 -0.13 -0.35
CA THR A 52 -10.57 -1.14 0.21
C THR A 52 -11.14 -2.54 0.08
N ALA A 53 -11.07 -3.09 -1.13
CA ALA A 53 -11.50 -4.43 -1.51
C ALA A 53 -10.32 -5.23 -2.10
N ALA A 54 -10.36 -6.55 -1.97
CA ALA A 54 -9.32 -7.44 -2.52
C ALA A 54 -9.10 -7.21 -4.03
N GLU A 55 -10.20 -7.00 -4.76
CA GLU A 55 -10.24 -6.75 -6.21
C GLU A 55 -9.47 -5.50 -6.62
N ASN A 56 -9.37 -4.51 -5.72
CA ASN A 56 -8.75 -3.21 -5.98
C ASN A 56 -7.29 -3.16 -5.52
N TYR A 57 -6.79 -4.17 -4.82
CA TYR A 57 -5.43 -4.18 -4.27
C TYR A 57 -4.37 -4.11 -5.37
N LEU A 58 -4.50 -4.92 -6.42
CA LEU A 58 -3.56 -4.95 -7.54
C LEU A 58 -3.59 -3.67 -8.39
N ALA A 59 -4.67 -2.88 -8.32
CA ALA A 59 -4.77 -1.63 -9.07
C ALA A 59 -3.96 -0.48 -8.44
N VAL A 60 -3.54 -0.63 -7.18
CA VAL A 60 -2.87 0.42 -6.39
C VAL A 60 -1.46 0.06 -5.94
N VAL A 61 -0.98 -1.15 -6.26
CA VAL A 61 0.35 -1.67 -5.87
C VAL A 61 1.35 -1.60 -7.02
#